data_AF-A0AAN9AJW4-F1
#
_entry.id   AF-A0AAN9AJW4-F1
#
_cell.length_a   1.000
_cell.length_b   1.000
_cell.length_c   1.000
_cell.angle_alpha   90.00
_cell.angle_beta   90.00
_cell.angle_gamma   90.00
#
_symmetry.space_group_name_H-M   'P 1'
#
loop_
_entity.id
_entity.type
_entity.pdbx_description
1 polymer ?
#
loop_
_entity_poly.entity_id
_entity_poly.type
_entity_poly.pdbx_seq_one_letter_code
_entity_poly.pdbx_strand_id
1 'polypeptide(L)'
;MSLLSCLMYVVANVVWFAMVWIFHRARHRQQLIRRQQHNSNLDQQFLTSVVGGPSRHIMHTSIFSMFGLHENRTFFSFEDHFSSYEEVAEACKRAGLDKCQLILGVDFSASNEWQGRKTFNSQCLHKVVAGKILNPYQKVISTIGRTLEGFDTDNYIPTFGFADKETKSDKVFSFTRESRGCRGFREVLQRYDRVVAMVTLGGPTNFAPIIREAIRIVREKKSYHILIIIADGQVTEYAPTVEAIVEACTVPLSIVVVGVGDGPWDAMEMFDNRLPQRLFDNFQFVNFHKVTAKKKNPDLSLALHMMMEIPDQYKTIKSMGYLDFPPDEDKRDLAGSSGVAQNGEARRRAPSTELNMSLVEGKSDFGTPERINSES
;
A
#
# COMPACT_ATOMS: atom_id res chain seq x y z
N MET A 1 37.15 51.28 -18.69
CA MET A 1 37.03 50.17 -17.72
C MET A 1 37.99 49.08 -18.14
N SER A 2 38.87 48.61 -17.25
CA SER A 2 39.80 47.52 -17.59
C SER A 2 39.06 46.20 -17.74
N LEU A 3 39.56 45.29 -18.58
CA LEU A 3 39.04 43.92 -18.70
C LEU A 3 38.93 43.22 -17.34
N LEU A 4 39.88 43.51 -16.44
CA LEU A 4 39.89 43.02 -15.06
C LEU A 4 38.67 43.49 -14.26
N SER A 5 38.27 44.76 -14.42
CA SER A 5 37.12 45.34 -13.74
C SER A 5 35.80 44.73 -14.23
N CYS A 6 35.69 44.44 -15.53
CA CYS A 6 34.52 43.76 -16.09
C CYS A 6 34.41 42.30 -15.58
N LEU A 7 35.53 41.57 -15.55
CA LEU A 7 35.57 40.20 -15.04
C LEU A 7 35.18 40.13 -13.55
N MET A 8 35.73 41.01 -12.72
CA MET A 8 35.40 41.07 -11.30
C MET A 8 33.92 41.39 -11.06
N TYR A 9 33.32 42.26 -11.89
CA TYR A 9 31.89 42.57 -11.82
C TYR A 9 31.02 41.35 -12.15
N VAL A 10 31.37 40.58 -13.18
CA VAL A 10 30.63 39.36 -13.56
C VAL A 10 30.71 38.30 -12.46
N VAL A 11 31.91 38.05 -11.91
CA VAL A 11 32.11 37.08 -10.83
C VAL A 11 31.31 37.49 -9.59
N ALA A 12 31.35 38.77 -9.20
CA ALA A 12 30.58 39.28 -8.07
C ALA A 12 29.07 39.06 -8.24
N ASN A 13 28.54 39.30 -9.44
CA ASN A 13 27.12 39.07 -9.74
C ASN A 13 26.76 37.57 -9.66
N VAL A 14 27.57 36.68 -10.22
CA VAL A 14 27.32 35.22 -10.16
C VAL A 14 27.32 34.73 -8.71
N VAL A 15 28.30 35.17 -7.91
CA VAL A 15 28.38 34.82 -6.47
C VAL A 15 27.17 35.37 -5.72
N TRP A 16 26.78 36.63 -5.99
CA TRP A 16 25.59 37.24 -5.39
C TRP A 16 24.32 36.46 -5.72
N PHE A 17 24.08 36.13 -6.99
CA PHE A 17 22.94 35.32 -7.41
C PHE A 17 22.95 33.93 -6.77
N ALA A 18 24.11 33.29 -6.68
CA ALA A 18 24.25 31.99 -6.01
C ALA A 18 23.92 32.09 -4.51
N MET A 19 24.40 33.13 -3.83
CA MET A 19 24.08 33.36 -2.41
C MET A 19 22.60 33.65 -2.20
N VAL A 20 21.98 34.49 -3.04
CA VAL A 20 20.54 34.78 -2.98
C VAL A 20 19.72 33.52 -3.25
N TRP A 21 20.12 32.70 -4.23
CA TRP A 21 19.46 31.44 -4.53
C TRP A 21 19.58 30.43 -3.38
N ILE A 22 20.77 30.27 -2.80
CA ILE A 22 21.00 29.43 -1.61
C ILE A 22 20.16 29.92 -0.45
N PHE A 23 20.14 31.23 -0.19
CA PHE A 23 19.36 31.84 0.88
C PHE A 23 17.85 31.63 0.67
N HIS A 24 17.34 31.83 -0.55
CA HIS A 24 15.94 31.62 -0.87
C HIS A 24 15.55 30.14 -0.76
N ARG A 25 16.42 29.23 -1.20
CA ARG A 25 16.23 27.77 -1.06
C ARG A 25 16.26 27.36 0.42
N ALA A 26 17.17 27.91 1.22
CA ALA A 26 17.25 27.67 2.65
C ALA A 26 16.01 28.21 3.39
N ARG A 27 15.53 29.41 3.02
CA ARG A 27 14.33 30.02 3.59
C ARG A 27 13.06 29.26 3.22
N HIS A 28 12.94 28.80 1.97
CA HIS A 28 11.83 27.94 1.55
C HIS A 28 11.83 26.61 2.29
N ARG A 29 13.01 25.98 2.48
CA ARG A 29 13.17 24.80 3.35
C ARG A 29 12.74 25.08 4.79
N GLN A 30 13.16 26.20 5.37
CA GLN A 30 12.75 26.58 6.73
C GLN A 30 11.25 26.84 6.85
N GLN A 31 10.61 27.41 5.83
CA GLN A 31 9.16 27.63 5.82
C GLN A 31 8.39 26.31 5.73
N LEU A 32 8.86 25.36 4.92
CA LEU A 32 8.31 24.01 4.86
C LEU A 32 8.45 23.30 6.22
N ILE A 33 9.62 23.38 6.85
CA ILE A 33 9.87 22.81 8.18
C ILE A 33 8.94 23.44 9.24
N ARG A 34 8.77 24.77 9.23
CA ARG A 34 7.87 25.46 10.18
C ARG A 34 6.40 25.10 9.96
N ARG A 35 5.96 24.97 8.70
CA ARG A 35 4.60 24.54 8.37
C ARG A 35 4.36 23.08 8.76
N GLN A 36 5.34 22.20 8.50
CA GLN A 36 5.33 20.83 8.99
C GLN A 36 5.23 20.82 10.52
N GLN A 37 6.09 21.53 11.24
CA GLN A 37 6.04 21.60 12.71
C GLN A 37 4.70 22.14 13.25
N HIS A 38 4.09 23.12 12.59
CA HIS A 38 2.78 23.64 13.01
C HIS A 38 1.65 22.62 12.81
N ASN A 39 1.59 21.97 11.65
CA ASN A 39 0.61 20.90 11.39
C ASN A 39 0.86 19.70 12.30
N SER A 40 2.12 19.30 12.52
CA SER A 40 2.49 18.27 13.47
C SER A 40 2.03 18.60 14.89
N ASN A 41 2.09 19.86 15.33
CA ASN A 41 1.60 20.25 16.65
C ASN A 41 0.07 20.16 16.77
N LEU A 42 -0.67 20.61 15.74
CA LEU A 42 -2.14 20.50 15.71
C LEU A 42 -2.56 19.03 15.68
N ASP A 43 -1.88 18.21 14.89
CA ASP A 43 -2.17 16.80 14.85
C ASP A 43 -1.72 16.08 16.12
N GLN A 44 -0.60 16.47 16.73
CA GLN A 44 -0.18 15.91 18.01
C GLN A 44 -1.17 16.28 19.13
N GLN A 45 -1.79 17.46 19.06
CA GLN A 45 -2.95 17.81 19.89
C GLN A 45 -4.16 16.92 19.57
N PHE A 46 -4.45 16.66 18.30
CA PHE A 46 -5.46 15.68 17.90
C PHE A 46 -5.17 14.29 18.46
N LEU A 47 -3.93 13.80 18.34
CA LEU A 47 -3.49 12.52 18.90
C LEU A 47 -3.68 12.48 20.42
N THR A 48 -3.32 13.54 21.14
CA THR A 48 -3.60 13.62 22.59
C THR A 48 -5.09 13.63 22.91
N SER A 49 -5.92 14.20 22.03
CA SER A 49 -7.38 14.21 22.22
C SER A 49 -8.04 12.86 21.90
N VAL A 50 -7.49 12.11 20.94
CA VAL A 50 -7.94 10.76 20.54
C VAL A 50 -7.56 9.72 21.58
N VAL A 51 -6.38 9.87 22.21
CA VAL A 51 -5.81 8.85 23.11
C VAL A 51 -6.30 9.01 24.56
N GLY A 52 -6.73 10.21 24.99
CA GLY A 52 -7.01 10.48 26.40
C GLY A 52 -5.74 10.38 27.27
N GLY A 53 -5.73 11.02 28.44
CA GLY A 53 -4.54 11.11 29.31
C GLY A 53 -4.01 9.75 29.81
N PRO A 54 -2.84 9.74 30.50
CA PRO A 54 -2.11 8.52 30.80
C PRO A 54 -2.92 7.54 31.66
N SER A 55 -2.79 6.24 31.32
CA SER A 55 -3.45 5.09 31.94
C SER A 55 -3.71 5.27 33.43
N ARG A 56 -4.99 5.43 33.76
CA ARG A 56 -5.56 4.94 35.01
C ARG A 56 -6.75 4.08 34.63
N HIS A 57 -6.90 2.94 35.28
CA HIS A 57 -8.11 2.12 35.21
C HIS A 57 -9.34 3.03 35.38
N ILE A 58 -10.04 3.31 34.28
CA ILE A 58 -11.27 4.11 34.28
C ILE A 58 -12.44 3.14 34.46
N MET A 59 -12.71 2.72 35.70
CA MET A 59 -14.09 2.36 36.05
C MET A 59 -14.85 3.67 36.21
N HIS A 60 -15.60 4.06 35.19
CA HIS A 60 -16.64 5.08 35.35
C HIS A 60 -18.00 4.40 35.49
N THR A 61 -18.42 4.18 36.73
CA THR A 61 -19.82 3.93 37.09
C THR A 61 -20.58 5.26 37.04
N SER A 62 -20.96 5.67 35.83
CA SER A 62 -21.90 6.78 35.61
C SER A 62 -23.34 6.25 35.62
N ILE A 63 -24.30 6.99 36.18
CA ILE A 63 -25.74 6.67 36.24
C ILE A 63 -26.33 6.27 34.87
N PHE A 64 -25.72 6.72 33.77
CA PHE A 64 -26.09 6.33 32.41
C PHE A 64 -25.83 4.85 32.08
N SER A 65 -24.91 4.17 32.77
CA SER A 65 -24.69 2.71 32.61
C SER A 65 -25.87 1.88 33.12
N MET A 66 -26.65 2.42 34.05
CA MET A 66 -27.84 1.78 34.62
C MET A 66 -29.01 1.75 33.61
N PHE A 67 -28.96 2.59 32.57
CA PHE A 67 -30.02 2.72 31.56
C PHE A 67 -29.67 2.13 30.19
N GLY A 68 -28.51 1.47 30.03
CA GLY A 68 -28.17 0.73 28.81
C GLY A 68 -27.99 1.58 27.54
N LEU A 69 -27.74 2.89 27.67
CA LEU A 69 -27.67 3.84 26.55
C LEU A 69 -26.26 4.15 26.03
N HIS A 70 -25.30 3.24 26.20
CA HIS A 70 -24.03 3.30 25.47
C HIS A 70 -23.50 1.89 25.19
N GLU A 71 -23.32 1.52 23.92
CA GLU A 71 -22.37 0.47 23.52
C GLU A 71 -20.95 0.99 23.81
N ASN A 72 -20.50 0.88 25.07
CA ASN A 72 -19.08 1.03 25.40
C ASN A 72 -18.35 -0.21 24.86
N ARG A 73 -17.98 -0.19 23.58
CA ARG A 73 -17.02 -1.15 23.05
C ARG A 73 -15.65 -0.80 23.61
N THR A 74 -15.23 -1.49 24.65
CA THR A 74 -13.86 -1.41 25.16
C THR A 74 -12.94 -2.04 24.12
N PHE A 75 -12.17 -1.22 23.41
CA PHE A 75 -11.10 -1.68 22.52
C PHE A 75 -10.01 -2.37 23.34
N PHE A 76 -9.50 -3.50 22.84
CA PHE A 76 -8.33 -4.20 23.36
C PHE A 76 -7.36 -4.44 22.21
N SER A 77 -6.10 -4.08 22.39
CA SER A 77 -5.03 -4.49 21.48
C SER A 77 -4.65 -5.94 21.75
N PHE A 78 -4.12 -6.63 20.74
CA PHE A 78 -3.59 -7.97 20.93
C PHE A 78 -2.23 -7.91 21.66
N GLU A 79 -1.91 -8.93 22.46
CA GLU A 79 -0.62 -9.01 23.16
C GLU A 79 0.39 -9.81 22.35
N ASP A 80 1.66 -9.41 22.39
CA ASP A 80 2.76 -10.18 21.82
C ASP A 80 2.98 -11.48 22.62
N HIS A 81 2.41 -12.60 22.16
CA HIS A 81 2.47 -13.88 22.89
C HIS A 81 3.30 -14.98 22.22
N PHE A 82 3.67 -14.84 20.96
CA PHE A 82 4.46 -15.86 20.25
C PHE A 82 5.97 -15.70 20.44
N SER A 83 6.65 -16.81 20.68
CA SER A 83 8.11 -16.84 20.89
C SER A 83 8.90 -17.28 19.65
N SER A 84 8.26 -17.96 18.69
CA SER A 84 8.90 -18.40 17.44
C SER A 84 7.97 -18.30 16.24
N TYR A 85 8.56 -18.26 15.03
CA TYR A 85 7.79 -18.20 13.79
C TYR A 85 6.94 -19.46 13.57
N GLU A 86 7.45 -20.62 13.98
CA GLU A 86 6.75 -21.90 13.89
C GLU A 86 5.46 -21.87 14.71
N GLU A 87 5.50 -21.29 15.91
CA GLU A 87 4.34 -21.14 16.79
C GLU A 87 3.24 -20.27 16.14
N VAL A 88 3.64 -19.16 15.51
CA VAL A 88 2.73 -18.29 14.78
C VAL A 88 2.12 -19.00 13.58
N ALA A 89 2.94 -19.73 12.81
CA ALA A 89 2.48 -20.47 11.64
C ALA A 89 1.47 -21.57 12.04
N GLU A 90 1.72 -22.27 13.16
CA GLU A 90 0.77 -23.23 13.73
C GLU A 90 -0.51 -22.55 14.22
N ALA A 91 -0.43 -21.35 14.80
CA ALA A 91 -1.61 -20.59 15.19
C ALA A 91 -2.44 -20.11 13.99
N CYS A 92 -1.79 -19.68 12.90
CA CYS A 92 -2.45 -19.38 11.62
C CYS A 92 -3.22 -20.61 11.13
N LYS A 93 -2.56 -21.77 11.08
CA LYS A 93 -3.18 -23.02 10.66
C LYS A 93 -4.36 -23.42 11.56
N ARG A 94 -4.23 -23.29 12.88
CA ARG A 94 -5.33 -23.56 13.83
C ARG A 94 -6.51 -22.59 13.66
N ALA A 95 -6.25 -21.35 13.26
CA ALA A 95 -7.29 -20.39 12.94
C ALA A 95 -8.02 -20.70 11.61
N GLY A 96 -7.45 -21.59 10.78
CA GLY A 96 -7.91 -21.88 9.42
C GLY A 96 -7.38 -20.91 8.38
N LEU A 97 -6.32 -20.16 8.69
CA LEU A 97 -5.61 -19.32 7.73
C LEU A 97 -4.68 -20.20 6.89
N ASP A 98 -5.24 -20.84 5.87
CA ASP A 98 -4.47 -21.68 4.94
C ASP A 98 -3.85 -20.88 3.80
N LYS A 99 -4.49 -19.76 3.44
CA LYS A 99 -4.20 -18.94 2.25
C LYS A 99 -4.55 -17.49 2.53
N CYS A 100 -3.67 -16.56 2.18
CA CYS A 100 -3.96 -15.13 2.16
C CYS A 100 -3.57 -14.51 0.82
N GLN A 101 -3.91 -13.23 0.67
CA GLN A 101 -3.48 -12.37 -0.42
C GLN A 101 -2.61 -11.26 0.17
N LEU A 102 -1.50 -10.94 -0.48
CA LEU A 102 -0.60 -9.89 -0.02
C LEU A 102 -0.71 -8.64 -0.87
N ILE A 103 -0.76 -7.47 -0.22
CA ILE A 103 -0.68 -6.16 -0.87
C ILE A 103 0.55 -5.45 -0.31
N LEU A 104 1.34 -4.79 -1.15
CA LEU A 104 2.53 -4.05 -0.71
C LEU A 104 2.40 -2.55 -1.00
N GLY A 105 2.58 -1.74 0.04
CA GLY A 105 2.75 -0.29 -0.04
C GLY A 105 4.17 0.13 0.30
N VAL A 106 4.76 0.99 -0.51
CA VAL A 106 6.11 1.53 -0.29
C VAL A 106 6.03 3.05 -0.17
N ASP A 107 6.52 3.57 0.94
CA ASP A 107 6.64 5.01 1.18
C ASP A 107 7.74 5.61 0.28
N PHE A 108 7.44 6.70 -0.43
CA PHE A 108 8.38 7.50 -1.23
C PHE A 108 8.40 8.97 -0.75
N SER A 109 8.15 9.20 0.53
CA SER A 109 8.26 10.52 1.15
C SER A 109 9.70 11.03 1.21
N ALA A 110 9.86 12.35 1.24
CA ALA A 110 11.15 13.03 1.30
C ALA A 110 11.94 12.74 2.59
N SER A 111 11.29 12.32 3.68
CA SER A 111 11.96 12.01 4.94
C SER A 111 12.95 10.86 4.84
N ASN A 112 12.75 9.97 3.87
CA ASN A 112 13.68 8.91 3.53
C ASN A 112 15.09 9.43 3.17
N GLU A 113 15.25 10.70 2.76
CA GLU A 113 16.56 11.30 2.50
C GLU A 113 17.42 11.43 3.77
N TRP A 114 16.81 11.62 4.95
CA TRP A 114 17.52 11.86 6.21
C TRP A 114 17.27 10.82 7.29
N GLN A 115 16.25 9.97 7.15
CA GLN A 115 15.93 8.90 8.10
C GLN A 115 16.92 7.72 8.11
N GLY A 116 17.95 7.75 7.25
CA GLY A 116 19.08 6.82 7.30
C GLY A 116 20.32 7.35 8.03
N ARG A 117 20.21 8.44 8.79
CA ARG A 117 21.37 9.10 9.44
C ARG A 117 22.11 8.16 10.38
N LYS A 118 21.40 7.42 11.23
CA LYS A 118 21.96 6.48 12.21
C LYS A 118 21.98 5.04 11.67
N THR A 119 20.91 4.65 10.99
CA THR A 119 20.64 3.24 10.62
C THR A 119 21.15 2.85 9.23
N PHE A 120 21.51 3.83 8.38
CA PHE A 120 21.97 3.58 7.02
C PHE A 120 23.15 4.46 6.58
N ASN A 121 24.07 4.76 7.51
CA ASN A 121 25.31 5.50 7.26
C ASN A 121 25.10 6.88 6.61
N SER A 122 24.07 7.62 7.04
CA SER A 122 23.73 8.94 6.49
C SER A 122 23.40 8.93 5.00
N GLN A 123 22.90 7.80 4.50
CA GLN A 123 22.40 7.67 3.13
C GLN A 123 20.87 7.69 3.13
N CYS A 124 20.31 8.09 1.99
CA CYS A 124 18.88 7.95 1.72
C CYS A 124 18.47 6.46 1.85
N LEU A 125 17.36 6.19 2.51
CA LEU A 125 16.84 4.83 2.72
C LEU A 125 16.47 4.13 1.40
N HIS A 126 16.18 4.89 0.34
CA HIS A 126 15.96 4.36 -1.01
C HIS A 126 17.24 4.25 -1.84
N LYS A 127 18.42 4.58 -1.32
CA LYS A 127 19.65 4.53 -2.14
C LYS A 127 19.91 3.10 -2.62
N VAL A 128 19.72 2.87 -3.92
CA VAL A 128 20.06 1.61 -4.58
C VAL A 128 21.48 1.71 -5.12
N VAL A 129 22.30 0.69 -4.84
CA VAL A 129 23.65 0.59 -5.43
C VAL A 129 23.80 -0.80 -6.03
N ALA A 130 23.91 -0.84 -7.36
CA ALA A 130 24.00 -2.09 -8.11
C ALA A 130 25.17 -2.96 -7.62
N GLY A 131 24.90 -4.26 -7.41
CA GLY A 131 25.89 -5.25 -6.97
C GLY A 131 26.40 -5.05 -5.52
N LYS A 132 25.72 -4.25 -4.70
CA LYS A 132 26.11 -3.98 -3.30
C LYS A 132 25.01 -4.35 -2.30
N ILE A 133 25.22 -3.91 -1.05
CA ILE A 133 24.34 -4.09 0.11
C ILE A 133 22.96 -3.51 -0.19
N LEU A 134 21.93 -4.34 -0.02
CA LEU A 134 20.52 -3.94 -0.11
C LEU A 134 20.20 -2.82 0.89
N ASN A 135 19.44 -1.82 0.46
CA ASN A 135 18.90 -0.82 1.37
C ASN A 135 17.78 -1.41 2.27
N PRO A 136 17.35 -0.71 3.33
CA PRO A 136 16.37 -1.25 4.27
C PRO A 136 15.06 -1.71 3.62
N TYR A 137 14.52 -0.96 2.64
CA TYR A 137 13.34 -1.37 1.88
C TYR A 137 13.58 -2.67 1.10
N GLN A 138 14.68 -2.76 0.34
CA GLN A 138 15.04 -3.97 -0.40
C GLN A 138 15.22 -5.18 0.53
N LYS A 139 15.79 -4.97 1.73
CA LYS A 139 15.94 -6.02 2.75
C LYS A 139 14.57 -6.53 3.20
N VAL A 140 13.67 -5.64 3.58
CA VAL A 140 12.31 -6.01 4.00
C VAL A 140 11.57 -6.76 2.88
N ILE A 141 11.55 -6.23 1.65
CA ILE A 141 10.94 -6.89 0.48
C ILE A 141 11.52 -8.29 0.26
N SER A 142 12.85 -8.43 0.34
CA SER A 142 13.54 -9.72 0.19
C SER A 142 13.22 -10.70 1.32
N THR A 143 13.08 -10.22 2.55
CA THR A 143 12.70 -11.05 3.71
C THR A 143 11.26 -11.54 3.59
N ILE A 144 10.33 -10.66 3.21
CA ILE A 144 8.91 -11.03 2.99
C ILE A 144 8.82 -12.12 1.91
N GLY A 145 9.49 -11.95 0.77
CA GLY A 145 9.52 -12.96 -0.29
C GLY A 145 10.04 -14.34 0.17
N ARG A 146 11.01 -14.36 1.10
CA ARG A 146 11.57 -15.61 1.61
C ARG A 146 10.74 -16.27 2.72
N THR A 147 9.84 -15.53 3.37
CA THR A 147 9.16 -15.99 4.58
C THR A 147 7.64 -16.07 4.42
N LEU A 148 7.01 -15.06 3.81
CA LEU A 148 5.56 -14.93 3.68
C LEU A 148 5.01 -15.27 2.29
N GLU A 149 5.85 -15.34 1.25
CA GLU A 149 5.38 -15.68 -0.13
C GLU A 149 4.67 -17.04 -0.18
N GLY A 150 5.03 -17.98 0.70
CA GLY A 150 4.36 -19.30 0.79
C GLY A 150 2.91 -19.25 1.29
N PHE A 151 2.46 -18.14 1.89
CA PHE A 151 1.06 -17.94 2.30
C PHE A 151 0.21 -17.29 1.21
N ASP A 152 0.84 -16.66 0.21
CA ASP A 152 0.13 -15.98 -0.88
C ASP A 152 -0.47 -17.00 -1.86
N THR A 153 -1.73 -16.78 -2.25
CA THR A 153 -2.50 -17.84 -2.93
C THR A 153 -2.21 -17.96 -4.42
N ASP A 154 -1.90 -16.84 -5.08
CA ASP A 154 -1.75 -16.77 -6.55
C ASP A 154 -0.38 -16.25 -7.00
N ASN A 155 0.48 -15.91 -6.04
CA ASN A 155 1.80 -15.32 -6.21
C ASN A 155 1.74 -13.99 -6.99
N TYR A 156 0.66 -13.23 -6.78
CA TYR A 156 0.43 -11.98 -7.45
C TYR A 156 0.23 -10.86 -6.44
N ILE A 157 1.18 -9.94 -6.42
CA ILE A 157 1.32 -8.96 -5.36
C ILE A 157 1.01 -7.56 -5.90
N PRO A 158 -0.22 -7.03 -5.72
CA PRO A 158 -0.50 -5.62 -5.92
C PRO A 158 0.51 -4.77 -5.14
N THR A 159 1.29 -3.98 -5.87
CA THR A 159 2.41 -3.21 -5.31
C THR A 159 2.30 -1.76 -5.71
N PHE A 160 2.31 -0.88 -4.72
CA PHE A 160 2.09 0.55 -4.88
C PHE A 160 3.15 1.38 -4.16
N GLY A 161 3.41 2.57 -4.69
CA GLY A 161 4.11 3.64 -4.00
C GLY A 161 3.17 4.80 -3.63
N PHE A 162 3.52 5.56 -2.60
CA PHE A 162 2.75 6.72 -2.14
C PHE A 162 3.68 7.80 -1.55
N ALA A 163 3.13 8.99 -1.27
CA ALA A 163 3.85 10.14 -0.68
C ALA A 163 5.01 10.67 -1.53
N ASP A 164 5.08 10.33 -2.81
CA ASP A 164 5.99 10.98 -3.73
C ASP A 164 5.50 12.38 -4.10
N LYS A 165 6.29 13.11 -4.89
CA LYS A 165 5.96 14.49 -5.27
C LYS A 165 4.65 14.58 -6.08
N GLU A 166 4.32 13.55 -6.87
CA GLU A 166 3.13 13.54 -7.72
C GLU A 166 1.88 13.09 -6.94
N THR A 167 1.97 12.02 -6.16
CA THR A 167 0.82 11.48 -5.42
C THR A 167 0.50 12.20 -4.13
N LYS A 168 1.52 12.75 -3.44
CA LYS A 168 1.40 13.44 -2.16
C LYS A 168 0.58 12.60 -1.16
N SER A 169 -0.37 13.23 -0.47
CA SER A 169 -1.27 12.69 0.54
C SER A 169 -2.53 12.01 0.00
N ASP A 170 -2.75 12.03 -1.31
CA ASP A 170 -4.10 11.84 -1.88
C ASP A 170 -4.25 10.56 -2.70
N LYS A 171 -3.14 10.03 -3.24
CA LYS A 171 -3.16 8.92 -4.20
C LYS A 171 -2.03 7.92 -3.95
N VAL A 172 -2.12 6.80 -4.65
CA VAL A 172 -1.03 5.84 -4.82
C VAL A 172 -0.71 5.68 -6.29
N PHE A 173 0.50 5.22 -6.61
CA PHE A 173 0.89 4.84 -7.97
C PHE A 173 1.31 3.36 -8.00
N SER A 174 0.94 2.65 -9.06
CA SER A 174 1.29 1.23 -9.22
C SER A 174 2.73 1.04 -9.73
N PHE A 175 3.41 0.00 -9.25
CA PHE A 175 4.74 -0.41 -9.74
C PHE A 175 4.69 -1.08 -11.13
N THR A 176 3.48 -1.45 -11.58
CA THR A 176 3.24 -2.10 -12.86
C THR A 176 2.28 -1.30 -13.71
N ARG A 177 2.43 -1.41 -15.03
CA ARG A 177 1.50 -0.79 -15.99
C ARG A 177 0.13 -1.46 -15.85
N GLU A 178 -0.92 -0.67 -16.04
CA GLU A 178 -2.32 -1.11 -15.94
C GLU A 178 -2.71 -1.69 -14.57
N SER A 179 -1.94 -1.36 -13.52
CA SER A 179 -2.21 -1.82 -12.14
C SER A 179 -2.42 -3.33 -12.05
N ARG A 180 -1.67 -4.07 -12.86
CA ARG A 180 -1.69 -5.52 -12.83
C ARG A 180 -1.25 -5.96 -11.43
N GLY A 181 0.00 -5.75 -11.05
CA GLY A 181 0.60 -6.36 -9.86
C GLY A 181 1.86 -7.11 -10.24
N CYS A 182 2.69 -7.47 -9.26
CA CYS A 182 3.97 -8.14 -9.49
C CYS A 182 3.82 -9.65 -9.34
N ARG A 183 4.47 -10.45 -10.19
CA ARG A 183 4.53 -11.90 -10.03
C ARG A 183 5.61 -12.28 -9.01
N GLY A 184 5.20 -12.37 -7.74
CA GLY A 184 6.02 -12.66 -6.58
C GLY A 184 7.02 -11.56 -6.22
N PHE A 185 7.67 -11.74 -5.06
CA PHE A 185 8.56 -10.72 -4.49
C PHE A 185 9.85 -10.51 -5.27
N ARG A 186 10.23 -11.47 -6.11
CA ARG A 186 11.34 -11.27 -7.06
C ARG A 186 11.02 -10.19 -8.08
N GLU A 187 9.81 -10.15 -8.65
CA GLU A 187 9.42 -9.07 -9.56
C GLU A 187 9.24 -7.76 -8.78
N VAL A 188 8.65 -7.80 -7.58
CA VAL A 188 8.53 -6.61 -6.71
C VAL A 188 9.88 -5.92 -6.54
N LEU A 189 10.93 -6.66 -6.21
CA LEU A 189 12.27 -6.11 -6.00
C LEU A 189 12.85 -5.50 -7.30
N GLN A 190 12.67 -6.17 -8.44
CA GLN A 190 13.10 -5.64 -9.74
C GLN A 190 12.36 -4.35 -10.13
N ARG A 191 11.06 -4.27 -9.82
CA ARG A 191 10.26 -3.07 -10.07
C ARG A 191 10.64 -1.94 -9.14
N TYR A 192 10.84 -2.24 -7.86
CA TYR A 192 11.32 -1.29 -6.86
C TYR A 192 12.59 -0.58 -7.34
N ASP A 193 13.61 -1.33 -7.79
CA ASP A 193 14.87 -0.76 -8.28
C ASP A 193 14.69 0.23 -9.44
N ARG A 194 13.72 -0.03 -10.32
CA ARG A 194 13.39 0.86 -11.45
C ARG A 194 12.60 2.09 -11.01
N VAL A 195 11.59 1.88 -10.15
CA VAL A 195 10.70 2.93 -9.66
C VAL A 195 11.49 3.96 -8.86
N VAL A 196 12.35 3.52 -7.94
CA VAL A 196 13.20 4.40 -7.13
C VAL A 196 14.06 5.33 -7.98
N ALA A 197 14.52 4.87 -9.15
CA ALA A 197 15.33 5.70 -10.05
C ALA A 197 14.52 6.78 -10.78
N MET A 198 13.19 6.65 -10.86
CA MET A 198 12.31 7.54 -11.61
C MET A 198 11.50 8.48 -10.70
N VAL A 199 11.18 8.03 -9.49
CA VAL A 199 10.32 8.77 -8.56
C VAL A 199 11.08 9.92 -7.90
N THR A 200 10.40 11.06 -7.77
CA THR A 200 10.89 12.18 -6.96
C THR A 200 10.23 12.14 -5.59
N LEU A 201 11.03 12.00 -4.53
CA LEU A 201 10.50 11.93 -3.17
C LEU A 201 9.73 13.19 -2.79
N GLY A 202 8.64 13.05 -2.04
CA GLY A 202 7.68 14.12 -1.81
C GLY A 202 7.03 14.15 -0.43
N GLY A 203 5.75 14.54 -0.41
CA GLY A 203 4.93 14.71 0.79
C GLY A 203 3.76 15.67 0.55
N PRO A 204 2.83 15.85 1.50
CA PRO A 204 2.80 15.29 2.86
C PRO A 204 2.64 13.75 2.90
N THR A 205 2.89 13.14 4.07
CA THR A 205 2.89 11.68 4.26
C THR A 205 1.74 11.26 5.16
N ASN A 206 0.88 10.37 4.64
CA ASN A 206 -0.13 9.65 5.40
C ASN A 206 -0.42 8.29 4.74
N PHE A 207 -1.03 7.35 5.46
CA PHE A 207 -1.30 6.01 4.93
C PHE A 207 -2.71 5.84 4.36
N ALA A 208 -3.54 6.88 4.37
CA ALA A 208 -4.93 6.79 3.95
C ALA A 208 -5.08 6.34 2.48
N PRO A 209 -4.31 6.85 1.49
CA PRO A 209 -4.43 6.40 0.11
C PRO A 209 -4.15 4.91 -0.06
N ILE A 210 -3.10 4.39 0.58
CA ILE A 210 -2.70 3.00 0.42
C ILE A 210 -3.65 2.05 1.17
N ILE A 211 -4.14 2.44 2.35
CA ILE A 211 -5.13 1.66 3.09
C ILE A 211 -6.45 1.61 2.29
N ARG A 212 -6.92 2.74 1.75
CA ARG A 212 -8.14 2.78 0.94
C ARG A 212 -8.01 2.01 -0.37
N GLU A 213 -6.84 2.02 -1.00
CA GLU A 213 -6.60 1.17 -2.17
C GLU A 213 -6.64 -0.32 -1.80
N ALA A 214 -6.09 -0.71 -0.64
CA ALA A 214 -6.21 -2.08 -0.15
C ALA A 214 -7.67 -2.45 0.14
N ILE A 215 -8.46 -1.57 0.77
CA ILE A 215 -9.91 -1.77 0.96
C ILE A 215 -10.61 -1.99 -0.37
N ARG A 216 -10.29 -1.19 -1.41
CA ARG A 216 -10.84 -1.35 -2.77
C ARG A 216 -10.55 -2.74 -3.32
N ILE A 217 -9.29 -3.19 -3.23
CA ILE A 217 -8.86 -4.51 -3.71
C ILE A 217 -9.57 -5.63 -2.94
N VAL A 218 -9.66 -5.54 -1.61
CA VAL A 218 -10.34 -6.52 -0.77
C VAL A 218 -11.82 -6.66 -1.16
N ARG A 219 -12.51 -5.54 -1.39
CA ARG A 219 -13.91 -5.53 -1.85
C ARG A 219 -14.08 -6.16 -3.24
N GLU A 220 -13.14 -5.89 -4.14
CA GLU A 220 -13.15 -6.44 -5.50
C GLU A 220 -12.86 -7.95 -5.51
N LYS A 221 -11.84 -8.38 -4.76
CA LYS A 221 -11.37 -9.77 -4.73
C LYS A 221 -12.16 -10.68 -3.81
N LYS A 222 -12.92 -10.11 -2.87
CA LYS A 222 -13.74 -10.85 -1.91
C LYS A 222 -12.93 -11.96 -1.21
N SER A 223 -11.79 -11.58 -0.65
CA SER A 223 -10.91 -12.49 0.07
C SER A 223 -10.12 -11.76 1.16
N TYR A 224 -9.57 -12.52 2.11
CA TYR A 224 -8.74 -11.96 3.17
C TYR A 224 -7.39 -11.49 2.62
N HIS A 225 -7.01 -10.25 2.95
CA HIS A 225 -5.72 -9.68 2.57
C HIS A 225 -4.92 -9.21 3.76
N ILE A 226 -3.60 -9.24 3.60
CA ILE A 226 -2.65 -8.55 4.48
C ILE A 226 -2.01 -7.42 3.66
N LEU A 227 -2.27 -6.18 4.05
CA LEU A 227 -1.56 -5.01 3.54
C LEU A 227 -0.27 -4.84 4.33
N ILE A 228 0.87 -4.93 3.65
CA ILE A 228 2.18 -4.64 4.21
C ILE A 228 2.61 -3.24 3.73
N ILE A 229 2.82 -2.31 4.66
CA ILE A 229 3.35 -0.98 4.36
C ILE A 229 4.79 -0.92 4.84
N ILE A 230 5.73 -0.56 3.98
CA ILE A 230 7.11 -0.26 4.36
C ILE A 230 7.26 1.26 4.37
N ALA A 231 7.60 1.83 5.53
CA ALA A 231 7.68 3.28 5.70
C ALA A 231 8.73 3.70 6.72
N ASP A 232 9.12 4.97 6.70
CA ASP A 232 10.09 5.54 7.65
C ASP A 232 9.46 6.11 8.94
N GLY A 233 8.14 5.97 9.07
CA GLY A 233 7.36 6.37 10.24
C GLY A 233 7.07 7.87 10.36
N GLN A 234 7.52 8.69 9.41
CA GLN A 234 7.34 10.15 9.46
C GLN A 234 5.99 10.58 8.86
N VAL A 235 4.90 10.11 9.48
CA VAL A 235 3.54 10.54 9.12
C VAL A 235 3.35 12.00 9.53
N THR A 236 2.90 12.83 8.58
CA THR A 236 2.64 14.25 8.80
C THR A 236 1.16 14.59 8.96
N GLU A 237 0.27 13.69 8.53
CA GLU A 237 -1.19 13.85 8.68
C GLU A 237 -1.79 12.61 9.33
N TYR A 238 -2.11 12.72 10.61
CA TYR A 238 -2.53 11.56 11.40
C TYR A 238 -4.02 11.27 11.26
N ALA A 239 -4.87 12.30 11.21
CA ALA A 239 -6.32 12.13 11.15
C ALA A 239 -6.79 11.29 9.93
N PRO A 240 -6.34 11.56 8.68
CA PRO A 240 -6.71 10.72 7.54
C PRO A 240 -6.26 9.27 7.68
N THR A 241 -5.08 9.06 8.28
CA THR A 241 -4.55 7.71 8.55
C THR A 241 -5.44 6.97 9.54
N VAL A 242 -5.81 7.60 10.66
CA VAL A 242 -6.71 7.01 11.68
C VAL A 242 -8.06 6.67 11.07
N GLU A 243 -8.66 7.59 10.30
CA GLU A 243 -9.93 7.34 9.61
C GLU A 243 -9.86 6.13 8.68
N ALA A 244 -8.78 6.00 7.90
CA ALA A 244 -8.62 4.87 7.00
C ALA A 244 -8.39 3.54 7.73
N ILE A 245 -7.64 3.55 8.86
CA ILE A 245 -7.47 2.34 9.70
C ILE A 245 -8.82 1.88 10.27
N VAL A 246 -9.64 2.81 10.76
CA VAL A 246 -10.99 2.52 11.27
C VAL A 246 -11.90 2.02 10.15
N GLU A 247 -11.84 2.64 8.96
CA GLU A 247 -12.58 2.17 7.77
C GLU A 247 -12.18 0.73 7.40
N ALA A 248 -10.89 0.39 7.48
CA ALA A 248 -10.38 -0.94 7.18
C ALA A 248 -10.94 -2.04 8.11
N CYS A 249 -11.45 -1.71 9.30
CA CYS A 249 -12.14 -2.68 10.17
C CYS A 249 -13.48 -3.19 9.58
N THR A 250 -13.95 -2.66 8.46
CA THR A 250 -15.21 -3.07 7.80
C THR A 250 -15.02 -4.15 6.72
N VAL A 251 -13.78 -4.56 6.47
CA VAL A 251 -13.43 -5.54 5.45
C VAL A 251 -12.42 -6.55 6.02
N PRO A 252 -12.23 -7.74 5.42
CA PRO A 252 -11.25 -8.72 5.90
C PRO A 252 -9.82 -8.31 5.51
N LEU A 253 -9.31 -7.27 6.19
CA LEU A 253 -8.01 -6.67 5.95
C LEU A 253 -7.23 -6.53 7.26
N SER A 254 -6.03 -7.11 7.27
CA SER A 254 -5.00 -6.85 8.28
C SER A 254 -3.94 -5.91 7.73
N ILE A 255 -3.47 -4.97 8.54
CA ILE A 255 -2.45 -3.98 8.17
C ILE A 255 -1.20 -4.24 8.98
N VAL A 256 -0.06 -4.40 8.31
CA VAL A 256 1.26 -4.57 8.95
C VAL A 256 2.18 -3.47 8.44
N VAL A 257 2.66 -2.61 9.33
CA VAL A 257 3.60 -1.53 9.00
C VAL A 257 5.00 -1.89 9.47
N VAL A 258 5.92 -2.05 8.52
CA VAL A 258 7.34 -2.30 8.78
C VAL A 258 8.10 -0.98 8.71
N GLY A 259 8.49 -0.49 9.88
CA GLY A 259 9.27 0.74 10.07
C GLY A 259 10.75 0.54 9.73
N VAL A 260 11.26 1.29 8.75
CA VAL A 260 12.68 1.34 8.37
C VAL A 260 13.28 2.72 8.61
N GLY A 261 14.52 2.81 9.07
CA GLY A 261 15.15 4.10 9.39
C GLY A 261 15.25 4.39 10.88
N ASP A 262 15.52 5.67 11.19
CA ASP A 262 15.90 6.13 12.52
C ASP A 262 14.70 6.37 13.46
N GLY A 263 13.50 6.54 12.92
CA GLY A 263 12.31 6.97 13.66
C GLY A 263 12.26 8.49 13.90
N PRO A 264 11.50 8.98 14.89
CA PRO A 264 10.86 8.25 15.98
C PRO A 264 9.63 7.43 15.54
N TRP A 265 9.16 6.53 16.43
CA TRP A 265 8.11 5.55 16.13
C TRP A 265 6.84 5.72 16.98
N ASP A 266 6.75 6.77 17.81
CA ASP A 266 5.66 6.96 18.79
C ASP A 266 4.26 6.92 18.15
N ALA A 267 4.12 7.51 16.97
CA ALA A 267 2.87 7.51 16.23
C ALA A 267 2.49 6.11 15.73
N MET A 268 3.47 5.32 15.31
CA MET A 268 3.22 3.95 14.85
C MET A 268 2.81 3.06 16.03
N GLU A 269 3.50 3.19 17.17
CA GLU A 269 3.15 2.48 18.41
C GLU A 269 1.76 2.88 18.94
N MET A 270 1.33 4.12 18.67
CA MET A 270 -0.02 4.58 18.99
C MET A 270 -1.07 3.99 18.05
N PHE A 271 -0.82 3.91 16.73
CA PHE A 271 -1.74 3.26 15.80
C PHE A 271 -1.94 1.78 16.13
N ASP A 272 -0.86 1.12 16.51
CA ASP A 272 -0.79 -0.27 16.98
C ASP A 272 -1.65 -0.46 18.26
N ASN A 273 -1.38 0.30 19.33
CA ASN A 273 -1.94 -0.04 20.66
C ASN A 273 -3.12 0.84 21.13
N ARG A 274 -3.36 2.01 20.52
CA ARG A 274 -4.15 3.09 21.14
C ARG A 274 -5.09 3.79 20.16
N LEU A 275 -5.98 3.01 19.53
CA LEU A 275 -7.06 3.53 18.67
C LEU A 275 -8.42 2.93 19.06
N PRO A 276 -9.14 3.54 20.03
CA PRO A 276 -10.38 2.98 20.57
C PRO A 276 -11.56 2.99 19.59
N GLN A 277 -11.46 3.74 18.49
CA GLN A 277 -12.51 3.81 17.47
C GLN A 277 -12.59 2.54 16.61
N ARG A 278 -11.58 1.67 16.66
CA ARG A 278 -11.52 0.45 15.86
C ARG A 278 -12.46 -0.62 16.42
N LEU A 279 -13.05 -1.40 15.52
CA LEU A 279 -13.91 -2.53 15.91
C LEU A 279 -13.10 -3.70 16.50
N PHE A 280 -11.87 -3.86 16.02
CA PHE A 280 -10.87 -4.80 16.52
C PHE A 280 -9.48 -4.28 16.15
N ASP A 281 -8.44 -4.80 16.77
CA ASP A 281 -7.07 -4.45 16.42
C ASP A 281 -6.70 -5.03 15.06
N ASN A 282 -6.59 -4.19 14.03
CA ASN A 282 -6.29 -4.59 12.66
C ASN A 282 -4.95 -4.04 12.14
N PHE A 283 -4.12 -3.49 13.02
CA PHE A 283 -2.91 -2.76 12.66
C PHE A 283 -1.75 -3.19 13.55
N GLN A 284 -0.74 -3.83 12.96
CA GLN A 284 0.50 -4.20 13.61
C GLN A 284 1.63 -3.26 13.18
N PHE A 285 2.41 -2.72 14.11
CA PHE A 285 3.68 -2.06 13.83
C PHE A 285 4.90 -2.94 14.13
N VAL A 286 5.89 -2.95 13.22
CA VAL A 286 7.15 -3.68 13.38
C VAL A 286 8.34 -2.77 13.08
N ASN A 287 9.16 -2.50 14.10
CA ASN A 287 10.42 -1.77 13.91
C ASN A 287 11.52 -2.70 13.37
N PHE A 288 11.80 -2.61 12.06
CA PHE A 288 12.76 -3.47 11.35
C PHE A 288 14.13 -3.51 12.03
N HIS A 289 14.69 -2.35 12.38
CA HIS A 289 16.04 -2.28 12.96
C HIS A 289 16.08 -2.89 14.36
N LYS A 290 15.03 -2.70 15.17
CA LYS A 290 14.93 -3.27 16.53
C LYS A 290 14.83 -4.80 16.49
N VAL A 291 13.97 -5.34 15.63
CA VAL A 291 13.68 -6.78 15.61
C VAL A 291 14.75 -7.61 14.90
N THR A 292 15.53 -7.01 13.99
CA THR A 292 16.61 -7.71 13.27
C THR A 292 17.99 -7.53 13.93
N ALA A 293 18.18 -6.48 14.73
CA ALA A 293 19.46 -6.22 15.37
C ALA A 293 19.88 -7.37 16.29
N LYS A 294 21.12 -7.85 16.10
CA LYS A 294 21.77 -8.87 16.95
C LYS A 294 21.03 -10.21 17.01
N LYS A 295 20.19 -10.54 16.02
CA LYS A 295 19.51 -11.84 15.92
C LYS A 295 20.33 -12.83 15.10
N LYS A 296 20.29 -14.10 15.50
CA LYS A 296 20.93 -15.21 14.76
C LYS A 296 20.28 -15.42 13.39
N ASN A 297 18.96 -15.33 13.33
CA ASN A 297 18.20 -15.36 12.09
C ASN A 297 17.31 -14.10 12.02
N PRO A 298 17.81 -13.00 11.41
CA PRO A 298 17.07 -11.74 11.34
C PRO A 298 15.79 -11.86 10.49
N ASP A 299 15.78 -12.72 9.48
CA ASP A 299 14.65 -12.87 8.57
C ASP A 299 13.45 -13.54 9.26
N LEU A 300 13.69 -14.65 9.96
CA LEU A 300 12.65 -15.29 10.76
C LEU A 300 12.20 -14.39 11.92
N SER A 301 13.12 -13.63 12.52
CA SER A 301 12.74 -12.66 13.56
C SER A 301 11.82 -11.58 13.00
N LEU A 302 12.09 -11.05 11.82
CA LEU A 302 11.19 -10.07 11.19
C LEU A 302 9.82 -10.71 10.88
N ALA A 303 9.81 -11.89 10.27
CA ALA A 303 8.58 -12.58 9.91
C ALA A 303 7.70 -12.91 11.13
N LEU A 304 8.32 -13.34 12.24
CA LEU A 304 7.64 -13.55 13.53
C LEU A 304 6.90 -12.28 13.97
N HIS A 305 7.59 -11.15 14.02
CA HIS A 305 6.96 -9.89 14.51
C HIS A 305 5.93 -9.36 13.52
N MET A 306 6.09 -9.58 12.21
CA MET A 306 5.08 -9.21 11.20
C MET A 306 3.80 -10.03 11.30
N MET A 307 3.91 -11.26 11.78
CA MET A 307 2.78 -12.20 11.87
C MET A 307 2.19 -12.29 13.29
N MET A 308 2.73 -11.54 14.25
CA MET A 308 2.41 -11.67 15.69
C MET A 308 0.91 -11.62 15.97
N GLU A 309 0.19 -10.66 15.38
CA GLU A 309 -1.25 -10.52 15.58
C GLU A 309 -2.12 -11.20 14.52
N ILE A 310 -1.55 -11.59 13.38
CA ILE A 310 -2.30 -12.09 12.23
C ILE A 310 -3.25 -13.26 12.58
N PRO A 311 -2.86 -14.26 13.40
CA PRO A 311 -3.77 -15.33 13.81
C PRO A 311 -5.04 -14.82 14.52
N ASP A 312 -4.90 -13.85 15.41
CA ASP A 312 -6.00 -13.35 16.24
C ASP A 312 -6.86 -12.33 15.49
N GLN A 313 -6.24 -11.51 14.64
CA GLN A 313 -6.91 -10.67 13.66
C GLN A 313 -7.79 -11.51 12.72
N TYR A 314 -7.24 -12.59 12.15
CA TYR A 314 -7.98 -13.48 11.25
C TYR A 314 -9.16 -14.17 11.93
N LYS A 315 -8.98 -14.68 13.16
CA LYS A 315 -10.10 -15.26 13.93
C LYS A 315 -11.20 -14.23 14.17
N THR A 316 -10.83 -13.00 14.50
CA THR A 316 -11.79 -11.92 14.75
C THR A 316 -12.57 -11.58 13.48
N ILE A 317 -11.87 -11.38 12.36
CA ILE A 317 -12.48 -11.16 11.03
C ILE A 317 -13.46 -12.30 10.67
N LYS A 318 -13.05 -13.54 10.91
CA LYS A 318 -13.91 -14.72 10.69
C LYS A 318 -15.15 -14.71 11.58
N SER A 319 -14.99 -14.38 12.87
CA SER A 319 -16.11 -14.30 13.82
C SER A 319 -17.10 -13.18 13.51
N MET A 320 -16.64 -12.12 12.83
CA MET A 320 -17.47 -11.02 12.34
C MET A 320 -18.22 -11.35 11.03
N GLY A 321 -18.00 -12.53 10.44
CA GLY A 321 -18.68 -12.96 9.21
C GLY A 321 -18.14 -12.30 7.93
N TYR A 322 -16.97 -11.64 7.98
CA TYR A 322 -16.41 -10.92 6.83
C TYR A 322 -15.82 -11.83 5.75
N LEU A 323 -15.71 -13.13 6.02
CA LEU A 323 -15.20 -14.13 5.06
C LEU A 323 -16.34 -14.89 4.36
N ASP A 324 -17.59 -14.68 4.76
CA ASP A 324 -18.77 -15.35 4.20
C ASP A 324 -19.28 -14.58 2.97
N PHE A 325 -18.48 -14.58 1.90
CA PHE A 325 -18.87 -13.89 0.67
C PHE A 325 -20.04 -14.62 -0.01
N PRO A 326 -21.14 -13.92 -0.36
CA PRO A 326 -22.23 -14.53 -1.10
C PRO A 326 -21.70 -15.04 -2.45
N PRO A 327 -22.17 -16.22 -2.90
CA PRO A 327 -21.74 -16.78 -4.18
C PRO A 327 -22.04 -15.79 -5.31
N ASP A 328 -21.07 -15.60 -6.23
CA ASP A 328 -21.23 -14.69 -7.37
C ASP A 328 -22.51 -15.03 -8.15
N GLU A 329 -23.47 -14.10 -8.16
CA GLU A 329 -24.74 -14.28 -8.86
C GLU A 329 -24.56 -14.38 -10.39
N ASP A 330 -23.45 -13.85 -10.92
CA ASP A 330 -23.15 -13.72 -12.35
C ASP A 330 -22.85 -15.03 -13.11
N LYS A 331 -22.82 -16.19 -12.43
CA LYS A 331 -22.58 -17.49 -13.09
C LYS A 331 -23.83 -18.37 -13.22
N ARG A 332 -24.98 -17.93 -12.72
CA ARG A 332 -26.24 -18.71 -12.85
C ARG A 332 -26.94 -18.51 -14.20
N ASP A 333 -26.69 -17.41 -14.90
CA ASP A 333 -27.42 -17.08 -16.14
C ASP A 333 -26.82 -17.68 -17.43
N LEU A 334 -25.65 -18.33 -17.35
CA LEU A 334 -25.03 -19.01 -18.50
C LEU A 334 -25.19 -20.54 -18.50
N ALA A 335 -25.75 -21.12 -17.42
CA ALA A 335 -25.98 -22.55 -17.31
C ALA A 335 -27.47 -22.96 -17.42
N GLY A 336 -28.39 -21.99 -17.55
CA GLY A 336 -29.84 -22.22 -17.56
C GLY A 336 -30.52 -22.33 -18.93
N SER A 337 -29.80 -22.21 -20.05
CA SER A 337 -30.38 -22.17 -21.41
C SER A 337 -30.28 -23.48 -22.21
N SER A 338 -29.91 -24.60 -21.59
CA SER A 338 -29.77 -25.87 -22.30
C SER A 338 -30.48 -27.01 -21.56
N GLY A 339 -31.81 -27.01 -21.61
CA GLY A 339 -32.59 -28.18 -21.24
C GLY A 339 -34.10 -27.98 -21.32
N VAL A 340 -34.76 -28.85 -22.10
CA VAL A 340 -36.21 -29.13 -22.16
C VAL A 340 -37.03 -28.15 -23.02
N ALA A 341 -37.88 -28.50 -24.01
CA ALA A 341 -38.25 -29.69 -24.80
C ALA A 341 -39.11 -29.15 -25.99
N GLN A 342 -39.39 -29.79 -27.14
CA GLN A 342 -40.23 -30.97 -27.36
C GLN A 342 -40.27 -31.35 -28.87
N ASN A 343 -40.58 -32.62 -29.12
CA ASN A 343 -40.94 -33.28 -30.38
C ASN A 343 -42.09 -32.62 -31.18
N GLY A 344 -42.12 -32.86 -32.49
CA GLY A 344 -43.36 -32.81 -33.30
C GLY A 344 -43.14 -32.75 -34.82
N GLU A 345 -43.27 -33.88 -35.52
CA GLU A 345 -43.32 -33.99 -36.99
C GLU A 345 -44.58 -33.33 -37.60
N ALA A 346 -44.45 -32.72 -38.80
CA ALA A 346 -45.21 -33.06 -40.03
C ALA A 346 -45.32 -31.91 -41.06
N ARG A 347 -44.83 -32.19 -42.29
CA ARG A 347 -45.38 -31.83 -43.63
C ARG A 347 -46.15 -30.49 -43.83
N ARG A 348 -45.70 -29.67 -44.80
CA ARG A 348 -46.39 -29.41 -46.12
C ARG A 348 -45.63 -28.43 -47.03
N ARG A 349 -46.01 -28.46 -48.31
CA ARG A 349 -45.41 -27.93 -49.54
C ARG A 349 -45.41 -26.40 -49.67
N ALA A 350 -44.53 -25.90 -50.56
CA ALA A 350 -44.52 -24.57 -51.18
C ALA A 350 -45.80 -24.29 -52.02
N PRO A 351 -46.08 -23.05 -52.52
CA PRO A 351 -45.33 -22.50 -53.67
C PRO A 351 -45.13 -20.95 -53.75
N SER A 352 -44.08 -20.57 -54.50
CA SER A 352 -43.83 -19.39 -55.36
C SER A 352 -44.68 -18.11 -55.28
N THR A 353 -44.01 -16.95 -55.26
CA THR A 353 -44.31 -15.82 -56.19
C THR A 353 -43.05 -14.96 -56.40
N GLU A 354 -42.77 -14.67 -57.68
CA GLU A 354 -41.70 -13.81 -58.20
C GLU A 354 -41.96 -12.32 -57.90
N LEU A 355 -40.88 -11.51 -57.84
CA LEU A 355 -40.84 -10.24 -58.56
C LEU A 355 -39.39 -9.73 -58.71
N ASN A 356 -39.04 -9.56 -59.98
CA ASN A 356 -37.85 -8.93 -60.58
C ASN A 356 -37.61 -7.49 -60.09
N MET A 357 -36.34 -7.05 -60.01
CA MET A 357 -35.80 -6.01 -60.92
C MET A 357 -34.30 -5.70 -60.73
N SER A 358 -33.58 -5.83 -61.85
CA SER A 358 -32.42 -5.05 -62.35
C SER A 358 -31.16 -4.88 -61.47
N LEU A 359 -30.00 -5.50 -61.79
CA LEU A 359 -29.02 -5.16 -62.85
C LEU A 359 -28.52 -3.69 -62.82
N VAL A 360 -27.31 -3.48 -62.31
CA VAL A 360 -26.24 -2.74 -63.00
C VAL A 360 -24.90 -3.43 -62.69
N GLU A 361 -24.32 -4.02 -63.75
CA GLU A 361 -22.92 -4.46 -63.79
C GLU A 361 -21.96 -3.27 -63.93
N GLY A 362 -20.74 -3.44 -63.44
CA GLY A 362 -19.60 -2.57 -63.72
C GLY A 362 -18.29 -3.22 -63.30
N LYS A 363 -17.84 -4.21 -64.08
CA LYS A 363 -16.50 -4.82 -64.02
C LYS A 363 -15.41 -3.84 -64.44
N SER A 364 -14.24 -3.91 -63.80
CA SER A 364 -12.91 -4.12 -64.41
C SER A 364 -11.84 -3.86 -63.33
N ASP A 365 -11.25 -4.90 -62.75
CA ASP A 365 -10.06 -5.66 -63.22
C ASP A 365 -8.71 -5.01 -62.88
N PHE A 366 -7.95 -5.79 -62.10
CA PHE A 366 -6.50 -6.06 -62.13
C PHE A 366 -5.47 -4.93 -62.06
N GLY A 367 -4.57 -5.05 -61.08
CA GLY A 367 -3.24 -4.44 -61.12
C GLY A 367 -2.46 -4.45 -59.80
N THR A 368 -1.81 -5.56 -59.48
CA THR A 368 -0.58 -5.60 -58.65
C THR A 368 0.46 -6.42 -59.43
N PRO A 369 1.78 -6.38 -59.14
CA PRO A 369 2.54 -5.60 -58.16
C PRO A 369 3.82 -4.94 -58.75
N GLU A 370 4.50 -4.05 -58.02
CA GLU A 370 5.96 -3.93 -58.19
C GLU A 370 6.67 -3.43 -56.91
N ARG A 371 7.68 -4.21 -56.51
CA ARG A 371 8.77 -3.84 -55.60
C ARG A 371 9.75 -2.93 -56.35
N ILE A 372 10.43 -2.02 -55.65
CA ILE A 372 11.89 -1.79 -55.76
C ILE A 372 12.39 -1.05 -54.50
N ASN A 373 13.59 -1.46 -54.07
CA ASN A 373 14.40 -1.01 -52.94
C ASN A 373 14.94 0.43 -53.06
N SER A 374 15.35 1.02 -51.92
CA SER A 374 16.76 1.33 -51.54
C SER A 374 16.95 2.67 -50.81
N GLU A 375 17.57 2.58 -49.64
CA GLU A 375 18.62 3.45 -49.06
C GLU A 375 18.38 4.96 -48.85
N SER A 376 18.43 5.38 -47.58
CA SER A 376 19.51 6.23 -47.03
C SER A 376 19.55 6.16 -45.51
#